data_AF-A0A9E6EP65-F1
#
_entry.id   AF-A0A9E6EP65-F1
#
_cell.length_a   1.000
_cell.length_b   1.000
_cell.length_c   1.000
_cell.angle_alpha   90.00
_cell.angle_beta   90.00
_cell.angle_gamma   90.00
#
_symmetry.space_group_name_H-M   'P 1'
#
loop_
_entity.id
_entity.type
_entity.pdbx_description
1 polymer ?
#
loop_
_entity_poly.entity_id
_entity_poly.type
_entity_poly.pdbx_seq_one_letter_code
_entity_poly.pdbx_strand_id
1 'polypeptide(L)' 'MSLPPRQGLYDPSFEHDACGVGFVATLNREASHDIVAKGLEILATLTHRG' A
#
# COMPACT_ATOMS: atom_id res chain seq x y z
N MET A 1 15.97 0.70 -11.43
CA MET A 1 17.08 0.60 -10.46
C MET A 1 17.49 -0.86 -10.36
N SER A 2 18.78 -1.19 -10.39
CA SER A 2 19.27 -2.52 -10.05
C SER A 2 19.36 -2.66 -8.52
N LEU A 3 18.90 -3.78 -7.96
CA LEU A 3 19.04 -4.08 -6.54
C LEU A 3 20.52 -4.22 -6.15
N PRO A 4 20.91 -3.89 -4.90
CA PRO A 4 22.26 -4.09 -4.44
C PRO A 4 22.65 -5.58 -4.50
N PRO A 5 23.94 -5.93 -4.65
CA PRO A 5 24.39 -7.31 -4.62
C PRO A 5 24.17 -7.93 -3.23
N ARG A 6 24.02 -9.25 -3.18
CA ARG A 6 23.88 -10.02 -1.93
C ARG A 6 25.05 -9.75 -0.99
N GLN A 7 24.77 -9.31 0.24
CA GLN A 7 25.79 -8.89 1.21
C GLN A 7 25.31 -9.18 2.66
N GLY A 8 26.09 -9.94 3.43
CA GLY A 8 25.70 -10.32 4.79
C GLY A 8 24.42 -11.16 4.81
N LEU A 9 23.42 -10.73 5.60
CA LEU A 9 22.09 -11.35 5.68
C LEU A 9 21.11 -10.87 4.58
N TYR A 10 21.49 -9.87 3.79
CA TYR A 10 20.65 -9.37 2.70
C TYR A 10 20.78 -10.27 1.47
N ASP A 11 19.64 -10.79 1.00
CA ASP A 11 19.50 -11.54 -0.25
C ASP A 11 18.50 -10.84 -1.18
N PRO A 12 18.93 -10.32 -2.35
CA PRO A 12 18.04 -9.62 -3.29
C PRO A 12 16.86 -10.46 -3.78
N SER A 13 16.92 -11.79 -3.65
CA SER A 13 15.80 -12.66 -4.00
C SER A 13 14.59 -12.50 -3.05
N PHE A 14 14.80 -12.01 -1.83
CA PHE A 14 13.75 -11.69 -0.86
C PHE A 14 13.32 -10.22 -0.93
N GLU A 15 13.93 -9.42 -1.79
CA GLU A 15 13.48 -8.05 -2.01
C GLU A 15 12.19 -8.10 -2.82
N HIS A 16 11.10 -7.69 -2.18
CA HIS A 16 9.79 -7.56 -2.81
C HIS A 16 9.31 -6.12 -2.63
N ASP A 17 9.41 -5.32 -3.69
CA ASP A 17 8.81 -3.98 -3.70
C ASP A 17 7.34 -4.11 -4.12
N ALA A 18 6.45 -4.18 -3.15
CA ALA A 18 5.02 -4.34 -3.41
C ALA A 18 4.13 -3.46 -2.51
N CYS A 19 4.61 -2.30 -2.05
CA CYS A 19 3.74 -1.40 -1.29
C CYS A 19 2.66 -0.77 -2.19
N GLY A 20 1.42 -0.70 -1.68
CA GLY A 20 0.28 -0.02 -2.32
C GLY A 20 -0.24 1.13 -1.48
N VAL A 21 -0.58 2.25 -2.12
CA VAL A 21 -1.21 3.41 -1.46
C VAL A 21 -2.45 3.81 -2.24
N GLY A 22 -3.52 4.17 -1.53
CA GLY A 22 -4.74 4.73 -2.11
C GLY A 22 -5.29 5.85 -1.22
N PHE A 23 -6.14 6.70 -1.80
CA PHE A 23 -6.75 7.81 -1.08
C PHE A 23 -8.25 7.89 -1.40
N VAL A 24 -9.01 8.46 -0.46
CA VAL A 24 -10.42 8.81 -0.62
C VAL A 24 -10.65 10.19 -0.03
N ALA A 25 -11.49 11.00 -0.68
CA ALA A 25 -11.90 12.30 -0.18
C ALA A 25 -13.37 12.56 -0.53
N THR A 26 -14.03 13.38 0.27
CA THR A 26 -15.36 13.91 -0.04
C THR A 26 -15.27 15.37 -0.46
N LEU A 27 -16.01 15.75 -1.50
CA LEU A 27 -16.03 17.12 -2.02
C LEU A 27 -17.15 17.98 -1.41
N ASN A 28 -18.13 17.35 -0.76
CA ASN A 28 -19.27 18.04 -0.16
C ASN A 28 -18.98 18.68 1.21
N ARG A 29 -17.74 18.52 1.73
CA ARG A 29 -17.28 19.05 3.03
C ARG A 29 -18.02 18.50 4.26
N GLU A 30 -18.83 17.46 4.11
CA GLU A 30 -19.54 16.84 5.21
C GLU A 30 -18.68 15.74 5.85
N ALA A 31 -18.56 15.79 7.17
CA ALA A 31 -17.91 14.70 7.90
C ALA A 31 -18.86 13.50 7.95
N SER A 32 -18.37 12.34 7.53
CA SER A 32 -19.13 11.08 7.55
C SER A 32 -18.19 9.90 7.81
N HIS A 33 -18.69 8.89 8.51
CA HIS A 33 -17.96 7.63 8.75
C HIS A 33 -17.80 6.79 7.45
N ASP A 34 -18.57 7.08 6.40
CA ASP A 34 -18.46 6.44 5.10
C ASP A 34 -17.05 6.57 4.49
N ILE A 35 -16.36 7.69 4.74
CA ILE A 35 -14.98 7.91 4.28
C ILE A 35 -14.00 6.87 4.87
N VAL A 36 -14.23 6.44 6.11
CA VAL A 36 -13.40 5.45 6.81
C VAL A 36 -13.68 4.05 6.24
N ALA A 37 -14.95 3.71 6.03
CA ALA A 37 -15.34 2.44 5.43
C ALA A 37 -14.72 2.26 4.03
N LYS A 38 -14.75 3.30 3.19
CA LYS A 38 -14.08 3.32 1.89
C LYS A 38 -12.56 3.19 2.00
N GLY A 39 -11.94 3.81 3.01
CA GLY A 39 -10.51 3.64 3.28
C GLY A 39 -10.15 2.18 3.58
N LEU A 40 -10.98 1.46 4.36
CA LEU A 40 -10.78 0.04 4.64
C LEU A 40 -10.97 -0.83 3.39
N GLU A 41 -11.93 -0.51 2.53
CA GLU A 41 -12.14 -1.21 1.25
C GLU A 41 -10.94 -1.06 0.30
N ILE A 42 -10.35 0.15 0.24
CA ILE A 42 -9.10 0.40 -0.50
C ILE A 42 -7.99 -0.51 0.03
N LEU A 43 -7.79 -0.57 1.35
CA LEU A 43 -6.77 -1.43 1.96
C LEU A 43 -7.01 -2.92 1.65
N ALA A 44 -8.26 -3.38 1.74
CA ALA A 44 -8.62 -4.76 1.41
C ALA A 44 -8.30 -5.10 -0.06
N THR A 45 -8.48 -4.14 -0.97
CA THR A 45 -8.17 -4.32 -2.40
C THR A 45 -6.67 -4.36 -2.68
N LEU A 46 -5.82 -3.79 -1.81
CA LEU A 46 -4.37 -3.77 -1.97
C LEU A 46 -3.66 -5.04 -1.44
N THR A 47 -4.40 -5.96 -0.82
CA THR A 47 -3.86 -7.20 -0.23
C THR A 47 -3.15 -8.12 -1.22
N HIS A 48 -3.45 -8.03 -2.52
CA HIS A 48 -2.77 -8.81 -3.55
C HIS A 48 -1.38 -8.27 -3.92
N ARG A 49 -0.99 -7.12 -3.36
CA ARG A 49 0.34 -6.53 -3.55
C ARG A 49 1.32 -6.99 -2.46
N GLY A 50 1.20 -8.21 -1.96
CA GLY A 50 2.16 -8.78 -1.00
C GLY A 50 1.51 -9.70 -0.01
#